data_AF-A0A528TW73-F1
#
_entry.id   AF-A0A528TW73-F1
#
_cell.length_a   1.000
_cell.length_b   1.000
_cell.length_c   1.000
_cell.angle_alpha   90.00
_cell.angle_beta   90.00
_cell.angle_gamma   90.00
#
_symmetry.space_group_name_H-M   'P 1'
#
loop_
_entity.id
_entity.type
_entity.pdbx_description
1 polymer ?
#
loop_
_entity_poly.entity_id
_entity_poly.type
_entity_poly.pdbx_seq_one_letter_code
_entity_poly.pdbx_strand_id
1 'polypeptide(L)'
;FWFAYGQLYAYYGLMKAAQADFEDVIKEKHLQNLWDTMDAQFVSALRIQPFIIANGREDGWLLPTHLTTMGFYILRVRSNMVEISNVLSQ
;
A
#
# COMPACT_ATOMS: atom_id res chain seq x y z
N PHE A 1 13.01 7.13 -3.08
CA PHE A 1 12.14 6.13 -3.73
C PHE A 1 12.40 4.73 -3.17
N TRP A 2 13.56 4.11 -3.44
CA TRP A 2 13.81 2.71 -3.06
C TRP A 2 13.69 2.38 -1.57
N PHE A 3 14.07 3.32 -0.69
CA PHE A 3 13.85 3.16 0.76
C PHE A 3 12.35 2.99 1.10
N ALA A 4 11.51 3.91 0.61
CA ALA A 4 10.05 3.84 0.79
C ALA A 4 9.44 2.61 0.09
N TYR A 5 9.95 2.22 -1.08
CA TYR A 5 9.58 0.98 -1.75
C TYR A 5 9.88 -0.25 -0.88
N GLY A 6 11.08 -0.32 -0.28
CA GLY A 6 11.46 -1.41 0.61
C GLY A 6 10.57 -1.49 1.85
N GLN A 7 10.23 -0.34 2.44
CA GLN A 7 9.26 -0.28 3.54
C GLN A 7 7.89 -0.79 3.10
N LEU A 8 7.38 -0.33 1.95
CA LEU A 8 6.11 -0.79 1.41
C LEU A 8 6.10 -2.31 1.16
N TYR A 9 7.18 -2.87 0.63
CA TYR A 9 7.33 -4.31 0.42
C TYR A 9 7.33 -5.09 1.74
N ALA A 10 8.04 -4.59 2.76
CA ALA A 10 8.03 -5.19 4.08
C ALA A 10 6.63 -5.16 4.71
N TYR A 11 5.93 -4.03 4.63
CA TYR A 11 4.54 -3.93 5.12
C TYR A 11 3.60 -4.86 4.36
N TYR A 12 3.76 -5.02 3.05
CA TYR A 12 2.97 -5.99 2.30
C TYR A 12 3.18 -7.41 2.84
N GLY A 13 4.44 -7.81 3.06
CA GLY A 13 4.76 -9.11 3.67
C GLY A 13 4.13 -9.30 5.05
N LEU A 14 4.19 -8.28 5.91
CA LEU A 14 3.53 -8.30 7.22
C LEU A 14 2.02 -8.45 7.11
N MET A 15 1.37 -7.74 6.17
CA MET A 15 -0.07 -7.86 5.96
C MET A 15 -0.47 -9.21 5.36
N LYS A 16 0.37 -9.83 4.51
CA LYS A 16 0.13 -11.20 4.03
C LYS A 16 0.23 -12.22 5.15
N ALA A 17 1.24 -12.10 6.02
CA ALA A 17 1.38 -12.96 7.18
C ALA A 17 0.18 -12.80 8.14
N ALA A 18 -0.20 -11.55 8.45
CA ALA A 18 -1.37 -11.26 9.27
C ALA A 18 -2.68 -11.82 8.67
N GLN A 19 -2.82 -11.82 7.33
CA GLN A 19 -3.98 -12.42 6.67
C GLN A 19 -4.07 -13.92 6.95
N ALA A 20 -2.93 -14.62 6.92
CA ALA A 20 -2.87 -16.05 7.17
C ALA A 20 -3.06 -16.37 8.65
N ASP A 21 -2.40 -15.63 9.53
CA ASP A 21 -2.45 -15.86 10.99
C ASP A 21 -3.83 -15.53 11.60
N PHE A 22 -4.58 -14.60 11.00
CA PHE A 22 -5.86 -14.12 11.50
C PHE A 22 -7.03 -14.33 10.52
N GLU A 23 -6.95 -15.35 9.67
CA GLU A 23 -7.97 -15.64 8.65
C GLU A 23 -9.39 -15.74 9.25
N ASP A 24 -9.52 -16.39 10.42
CA ASP A 24 -10.80 -16.54 11.11
C ASP A 24 -11.38 -15.19 11.57
N VAL A 25 -10.54 -14.30 12.10
CA VAL A 25 -10.95 -12.94 12.52
C VAL A 25 -11.40 -12.12 11.31
N ILE A 26 -10.69 -12.23 10.19
CA ILE A 26 -11.05 -11.54 8.94
C ILE A 26 -12.41 -12.02 8.43
N LYS A 27 -12.69 -13.32 8.51
CA LYS A 27 -13.99 -13.89 8.13
C LYS A 27 -15.11 -13.45 9.08
N GLU A 28 -14.88 -13.55 10.38
CA GLU A 28 -15.86 -13.21 11.43
C GLU A 28 -16.24 -11.72 11.38
N LYS A 29 -15.26 -10.83 11.15
CA LYS A 29 -15.47 -9.39 11.02
C LYS A 29 -15.87 -8.94 9.60
N HIS A 30 -16.12 -9.90 8.69
CA HIS A 30 -16.50 -9.64 7.29
C HIS A 30 -15.53 -8.70 6.54
N LEU A 31 -14.24 -8.80 6.85
CA LEU A 31 -13.20 -7.92 6.32
C LEU A 31 -12.65 -8.34 4.95
N GLN A 32 -13.07 -9.48 4.40
CA GLN A 32 -12.47 -10.07 3.20
C GLN A 32 -12.34 -9.07 2.03
N ASN A 33 -13.43 -8.37 1.69
CA ASN A 33 -13.42 -7.40 0.58
C ASN A 33 -12.47 -6.21 0.84
N LEU A 34 -12.41 -5.72 2.08
CA LEU A 34 -11.50 -4.63 2.46
C LEU A 34 -10.04 -5.09 2.41
N TRP A 35 -9.79 -6.32 2.87
CA TRP A 35 -8.46 -6.92 2.84
C TRP A 35 -7.97 -7.17 1.41
N ASP A 36 -8.83 -7.69 0.54
CA ASP A 36 -8.52 -7.92 -0.87
C ASP A 36 -8.27 -6.60 -1.62
N THR A 37 -9.05 -5.56 -1.28
CA THR A 37 -8.81 -4.21 -1.81
C THR A 37 -7.46 -3.67 -1.36
N MET A 38 -7.11 -3.82 -0.08
CA MET A 38 -5.81 -3.44 0.45
C MET A 38 -4.66 -4.19 -0.25
N ASP A 39 -4.77 -5.52 -0.40
CA ASP A 39 -3.78 -6.37 -1.11
C ASP A 39 -3.57 -5.87 -2.54
N ALA A 40 -4.66 -5.61 -3.29
CA ALA A 40 -4.58 -5.08 -4.64
C ALA A 40 -3.88 -3.72 -4.71
N GLN A 41 -4.08 -2.83 -3.71
CA GLN A 41 -3.37 -1.55 -3.66
C GLN A 41 -1.88 -1.71 -3.37
N PHE A 42 -1.49 -2.64 -2.50
CA PHE A 42 -0.08 -2.98 -2.30
C PHE A 42 0.56 -3.50 -3.59
N VAL A 43 -0.08 -4.46 -4.26
CA VAL A 43 0.42 -5.02 -5.53
C VAL A 43 0.55 -3.93 -6.59
N SER A 44 -0.46 -3.06 -6.74
CA SER A 44 -0.42 -1.95 -7.69
C SER A 44 0.75 -0.99 -7.41
N ALA A 45 1.02 -0.71 -6.14
CA ALA A 45 2.09 0.18 -5.73
C ALA A 45 3.48 -0.46 -5.95
N LEU A 46 3.64 -1.75 -5.63
CA LEU A 46 4.88 -2.50 -5.81
C LEU A 46 5.24 -2.77 -7.27
N ARG A 47 4.26 -2.72 -8.19
CA ARG A 47 4.51 -2.79 -9.64
C ARG A 47 5.21 -1.56 -10.20
N ILE A 48 5.31 -0.46 -9.45
CA ILE A 48 5.97 0.76 -9.88
C ILE A 48 7.48 0.60 -9.68
N GLN A 49 8.15 0.16 -10.74
CA GLN A 49 9.59 -0.10 -10.76
C GLN A 49 10.25 0.70 -11.88
N PRO A 50 10.50 2.01 -11.67
CA PRO A 50 11.10 2.85 -12.70
C PRO A 50 12.59 2.52 -12.87
N PHE A 51 13.06 2.49 -14.12
CA PHE A 51 14.48 2.33 -14.43
C PHE A 51 15.33 3.54 -14.02
N ILE A 52 14.76 4.74 -14.04
CA ILE A 52 15.39 5.99 -13.60
C ILE A 52 14.48 6.67 -12.59
N ILE A 53 15.03 7.07 -11.44
CA ILE A 53 14.28 7.82 -10.43
C ILE A 53 14.59 9.30 -10.58
N ALA A 54 13.60 10.05 -11.04
CA ALA A 54 13.62 11.50 -11.01
C ALA A 54 12.83 12.04 -9.81
N ASN A 55 13.46 12.97 -9.07
CA ASN A 55 12.78 13.88 -8.14
C ASN A 55 12.63 15.24 -8.85
N GLY A 56 11.85 15.27 -9.93
CA GLY A 56 11.55 16.51 -10.65
C GLY A 56 10.71 17.49 -9.81
N ARG A 57 10.47 18.71 -10.32
CA ARG A 57 9.43 19.59 -9.76
C ARG A 57 8.05 19.10 -10.18
N GLU A 58 7.05 19.29 -9.33
CA GLU A 58 5.65 18.90 -9.62
C GLU A 58 5.04 19.65 -10.82
N ASP A 59 5.61 20.80 -11.21
CA ASP A 59 5.23 21.61 -12.37
C ASP A 59 6.20 21.48 -13.57
N GLY A 60 7.13 20.51 -13.53
CA GLY A 60 8.10 20.28 -14.60
C GLY A 60 7.50 19.47 -15.76
N TRP A 61 7.54 20.01 -16.98
CA TRP A 61 7.01 19.36 -18.20
C TRP A 61 7.73 18.05 -18.59
N LEU A 62 9.00 17.86 -18.18
CA LEU A 62 9.89 16.83 -18.73
C LEU A 62 10.24 15.65 -17.80
N LEU A 63 9.98 15.72 -16.49
CA LEU A 63 10.32 14.65 -15.56
C LEU A 63 9.24 14.46 -14.47
N PRO A 64 8.53 13.31 -14.43
CA PRO A 64 7.57 13.02 -13.37
C PRO A 64 8.26 12.87 -12.01
N THR A 65 7.57 13.30 -10.94
CA THR A 65 8.07 13.14 -9.57
C THR A 65 7.70 11.76 -9.04
N HIS A 66 8.59 10.78 -9.25
CA HIS A 66 8.33 9.40 -8.78
C HIS A 66 8.10 9.32 -7.26
N LEU A 67 8.62 10.30 -6.51
CA LEU A 67 8.41 10.43 -5.08
C LEU A 67 6.96 10.81 -4.72
N THR A 68 6.35 11.78 -5.42
CA THR A 68 4.95 12.17 -5.17
C THR A 68 4.01 11.03 -5.56
N THR A 69 4.26 10.35 -6.69
CA THR A 69 3.50 9.15 -7.07
C THR A 69 3.54 8.08 -5.97
N MET A 70 4.71 7.74 -5.44
CA MET A 70 4.82 6.79 -4.32
C MET A 70 4.07 7.25 -3.07
N GLY A 71 4.10 8.54 -2.76
CA GLY A 71 3.35 9.11 -1.64
C GLY A 71 1.85 8.81 -1.76
N PHE A 72 1.24 9.00 -2.94
CA PHE A 72 -0.18 8.69 -3.15
C PHE A 72 -0.51 7.22 -2.96
N TYR A 73 0.35 6.30 -3.44
CA TYR A 73 0.13 4.87 -3.25
C TYR A 73 0.23 4.46 -1.78
N ILE A 74 1.21 4.99 -1.05
CA ILE A 74 1.36 4.76 0.39
C ILE A 74 0.12 5.28 1.14
N LEU A 75 -0.36 6.48 0.82
CA LEU A 75 -1.56 7.05 1.43
C LEU A 75 -2.80 6.18 1.19
N ARG A 76 -2.94 5.61 -0.01
CA ARG A 76 -4.08 4.75 -0.33
C ARG A 76 -4.04 3.43 0.45
N VAL A 77 -2.89 2.77 0.51
CA VAL A 77 -2.69 1.58 1.34
C VAL A 77 -3.00 1.88 2.81
N ARG A 78 -2.46 2.99 3.33
CA ARG A 78 -2.72 3.45 4.70
C ARG A 78 -4.21 3.66 4.96
N SER A 79 -4.95 4.24 4.01
CA SER A 79 -6.39 4.45 4.13
C SER A 79 -7.13 3.12 4.34
N ASN A 80 -6.82 2.09 3.55
CA ASN A 80 -7.43 0.77 3.72
C ASN A 80 -7.09 0.16 5.08
N MET A 81 -5.84 0.29 5.54
CA MET A 81 -5.42 -0.22 6.85
C MET A 81 -6.17 0.46 8.00
N VAL A 82 -6.39 1.78 7.90
CA VAL A 82 -7.18 2.52 8.89
C VAL A 82 -8.64 2.06 8.87
N GLU A 83 -9.22 1.83 7.70
CA GLU A 83 -10.58 1.31 7.59
C GLU A 83 -10.73 -0.09 8.21
N ILE A 84 -9.79 -1.00 7.93
CA ILE A 84 -9.72 -2.31 8.58
C ILE A 84 -9.62 -2.16 10.11
N SER A 85 -8.71 -1.28 10.59
CA SER A 85 -8.54 -1.02 12.01
C SER A 85 -9.83 -0.49 12.66
N ASN A 86 -10.57 0.37 11.98
CA ASN A 86 -11.83 0.93 12.49
C ASN A 86 -12.89 -0.16 12.66
N VAL A 87 -13.01 -1.08 11.70
CA VAL A 87 -13.93 -2.22 11.79
C VAL A 87 -13.52 -3.17 12.92
N LEU A 88 -12.22 -3.39 13.13
CA LEU A 88 -11.72 -4.22 14.23
C LEU A 88 -11.93 -3.60 15.61
N SER A 89 -11.95 -2.27 15.70
CA SER A 89 -12.18 -1.54 16.96
C SER A 89 -13.65 -1.44 17.38
N GLN A 90 -14.58 -1.87 16.51
CA GLN A 90 -16.01 -1.99 16.79
C GLN A 90 -16.33 -3.36 17.38
#